data_AF-A0A2D0S2G4-F1
#
_entry.id   AF-A0A2D0S2G4-F1
#
_cell.length_a   1.000
_cell.length_b   1.000
_cell.length_c   1.000
_cell.angle_alpha   90.00
_cell.angle_beta   90.00
_cell.angle_gamma   90.00
#
_symmetry.space_group_name_H-M   'P 1'
#
loop_
_entity.id
_entity.type
_entity.pdbx_description
1 polymer ?
#
loop_
_entity_poly.entity_id
_entity_poly.type
_entity_poly.pdbx_seq_one_letter_code
_entity_poly.pdbx_strand_id
1 'polypeptide(L)'
;MEQQLKQNRKAQTGVWNTNLRTRTHRNKPLLYWLTFTIKRVALQSCHLSSSKMAERPQKKSKEERVIEYVTKSNFVHNAFILFKKATDIVAECFPFCTLTEEQQILKQILDQMLHSILFSGHIHAKYPANVIFDHFEILGATMTDFPKPIEQYKTHVALRTPFSFLLELVTKCYGQNNESTVKKKLSHILQCCKKSSDDYPLISTVICICEISGSTYYGASLSCGSDKEQNIMTAVSCLHVWHPKVSSAVTSVFPDGSGEPRRIELPDTVSCRAYAMEDLGNLKPPCKRCNQLYSLPNHTDHLNTAGNCAETEAISNLLKEEEDVNDQTTINGGVYDKTVFKLKMEEYIKNNIVNIDHVYFPN
;
A
#
# COMPACT_ATOMS: atom_id res chain seq x y z
N MET A 1 -30.13 9.51 -56.14
CA MET A 1 -30.00 9.22 -54.70
C MET A 1 -31.31 8.69 -54.09
N GLU A 2 -32.11 7.95 -54.88
CA GLU A 2 -33.39 7.37 -54.44
C GLU A 2 -33.65 5.98 -55.07
N GLN A 3 -32.57 5.30 -55.46
CA GLN A 3 -32.60 3.96 -56.08
C GLN A 3 -31.72 2.92 -55.38
N GLN A 4 -31.06 3.25 -54.26
CA GLN A 4 -30.28 2.30 -53.47
C GLN A 4 -31.00 1.77 -52.21
N LEU A 5 -32.24 2.17 -51.94
CA LEU A 5 -33.02 1.76 -50.76
C LEU A 5 -34.01 0.60 -51.01
N LYS A 6 -33.97 -0.07 -52.17
CA LYS A 6 -34.93 -1.14 -52.53
C LYS A 6 -34.36 -2.56 -52.68
N GLN A 7 -33.09 -2.80 -52.38
CA GLN A 7 -32.49 -4.14 -52.45
C GLN A 7 -32.37 -4.87 -51.10
N ASN A 8 -33.00 -4.36 -50.04
CA ASN A 8 -32.93 -4.96 -48.70
C ASN A 8 -34.19 -5.69 -48.23
N ARG A 9 -35.01 -6.23 -49.15
CA ARG A 9 -36.13 -7.12 -48.79
C ARG A 9 -36.38 -8.15 -49.89
N LYS A 10 -35.67 -9.30 -49.83
CA LYS A 10 -36.13 -10.64 -50.27
C LYS A 10 -34.93 -11.59 -50.28
N ALA A 11 -34.67 -12.25 -49.15
CA ALA A 11 -34.13 -13.62 -49.06
C ALA A 11 -33.94 -14.00 -47.58
N GLN A 12 -35.06 -14.29 -46.91
CA GLN A 12 -35.08 -15.30 -45.85
C GLN A 12 -35.26 -16.69 -46.48
N THR A 13 -35.05 -17.73 -45.67
CA THR A 13 -35.15 -19.19 -45.94
C THR A 13 -33.88 -19.78 -46.55
N GLY A 14 -33.24 -20.83 -46.03
CA GLY A 14 -33.44 -21.69 -44.87
C GLY A 14 -32.16 -22.54 -44.68
N VAL A 15 -31.81 -22.89 -43.44
CA VAL A 15 -31.97 -24.25 -42.87
C VAL A 15 -30.72 -25.14 -42.98
N TRP A 16 -30.10 -25.34 -41.80
CA TRP A 16 -29.33 -26.50 -41.28
C TRP A 16 -27.93 -26.82 -41.84
N ASN A 17 -26.92 -26.67 -40.98
CA ASN A 17 -26.10 -27.83 -40.63
C ASN A 17 -25.45 -27.73 -39.23
N THR A 18 -25.45 -28.89 -38.59
CA THR A 18 -25.02 -29.19 -37.22
C THR A 18 -23.50 -29.29 -37.05
N ASN A 19 -23.05 -29.06 -35.81
CA ASN A 19 -21.81 -29.53 -35.17
C ASN A 19 -20.47 -28.98 -35.66
N LEU A 20 -19.82 -28.18 -34.79
CA LEU A 20 -18.56 -28.57 -34.14
C LEU A 20 -18.26 -27.62 -32.97
N ARG A 21 -18.40 -28.15 -31.75
CA ARG A 21 -17.85 -27.57 -30.52
C ARG A 21 -16.33 -27.58 -30.63
N THR A 22 -15.72 -26.45 -30.94
CA THR A 22 -14.34 -26.17 -30.52
C THR A 22 -14.40 -25.21 -29.33
N ARG A 23 -14.06 -25.78 -28.17
CA ARG A 23 -13.99 -25.09 -26.89
C ARG A 23 -12.76 -24.20 -26.93
N THR A 24 -12.90 -22.99 -27.45
CA THR A 24 -11.87 -21.96 -27.32
C THR A 24 -11.82 -21.54 -25.85
N HIS A 25 -10.74 -21.94 -25.18
CA HIS A 25 -10.33 -21.34 -23.92
C HIS A 25 -10.13 -19.84 -24.17
N ARG A 26 -11.16 -19.05 -23.85
CA ARG A 26 -11.04 -17.59 -23.81
C ARG A 26 -9.98 -17.24 -22.76
N ASN A 27 -8.94 -16.51 -23.19
CA ASN A 27 -8.03 -15.77 -22.32
C ASN A 27 -8.87 -14.94 -21.34
N LYS A 28 -9.03 -15.44 -20.11
CA LYS A 28 -9.50 -14.61 -19.00
C LYS A 28 -8.29 -13.85 -18.46
N PRO A 29 -8.41 -12.58 -18.07
CA PRO A 29 -7.29 -11.81 -17.54
C PRO A 29 -6.65 -12.53 -16.33
N LEU A 30 -5.31 -12.54 -16.24
CA LEU A 30 -4.56 -13.24 -15.18
C LEU A 30 -5.04 -12.90 -13.76
N LEU A 31 -5.37 -11.63 -13.49
CA LEU A 31 -5.94 -11.18 -12.22
C LEU A 31 -7.30 -11.78 -11.89
N TYR A 32 -8.09 -12.13 -12.91
CA TYR A 32 -9.35 -12.83 -12.74
C TYR A 32 -9.12 -14.27 -12.28
N TRP A 33 -8.00 -14.89 -12.66
CA TRP A 33 -7.62 -16.24 -12.21
C TRP A 33 -7.10 -16.21 -10.78
N LEU A 34 -6.24 -15.25 -10.42
CA LEU A 34 -5.74 -15.08 -9.06
C LEU A 34 -6.88 -14.80 -8.08
N THR A 35 -7.78 -13.86 -8.40
CA THR A 35 -8.96 -13.59 -7.56
C THR A 35 -9.95 -14.75 -7.52
N PHE A 36 -10.12 -15.50 -8.62
CA PHE A 36 -10.96 -16.71 -8.62
C PHE A 36 -10.36 -17.83 -7.76
N THR A 37 -9.05 -18.07 -7.84
CA THR A 37 -8.34 -19.05 -7.00
C THR A 37 -8.39 -18.64 -5.54
N ILE A 38 -8.12 -17.36 -5.23
CA ILE A 38 -8.23 -16.82 -3.87
C ILE A 38 -9.67 -16.92 -3.34
N LYS A 39 -10.70 -16.57 -4.13
CA LYS A 39 -12.12 -16.69 -3.74
C LYS A 39 -12.55 -18.14 -3.54
N ARG A 40 -12.12 -19.06 -4.41
CA ARG A 40 -12.45 -20.49 -4.34
C ARG A 40 -11.85 -21.15 -3.11
N VAL A 41 -10.61 -20.81 -2.78
CA VAL A 41 -9.90 -21.34 -1.61
C VAL A 41 -10.45 -20.74 -0.31
N ALA A 42 -10.71 -19.43 -0.26
CA ALA A 42 -11.29 -18.79 0.93
C ALA A 42 -12.70 -19.32 1.30
N LEU A 43 -13.48 -19.77 0.32
CA LEU A 43 -14.79 -20.40 0.55
C LEU A 43 -14.67 -21.85 1.08
N GLN A 44 -13.57 -22.55 0.80
CA GLN A 44 -13.32 -23.89 1.35
C GLN A 44 -12.84 -23.85 2.80
N SER A 45 -12.17 -22.77 3.23
CA SER A 45 -11.68 -22.60 4.61
C SER A 45 -12.78 -22.36 5.65
N CYS A 46 -14.05 -22.16 5.26
CA CYS A 46 -15.20 -22.02 6.17
C CYS A 46 -15.94 -23.33 6.49
N HIS A 47 -15.57 -24.45 5.87
CA HIS A 47 -16.19 -25.75 6.14
C HIS A 47 -15.14 -26.81 6.39
N LEU A 48 -14.57 -26.84 7.60
CA LEU A 48 -13.95 -28.03 8.18
C LEU A 48 -13.79 -27.85 9.70
N SER A 49 -14.84 -28.18 10.45
CA SER A 49 -14.72 -28.56 11.85
C SER A 49 -15.51 -29.85 12.07
N SER A 50 -14.83 -30.99 12.14
CA SER A 50 -15.20 -32.05 13.10
C SER A 50 -14.16 -33.17 13.13
N SER A 51 -13.97 -33.67 14.35
CA SER A 51 -13.24 -34.86 14.80
C SER A 51 -11.73 -34.68 15.07
N LYS A 52 -11.41 -34.57 16.37
CA LYS A 52 -10.11 -34.93 16.93
C LYS A 52 -10.35 -35.92 18.06
N MET A 53 -9.96 -37.17 17.85
CA MET A 53 -9.67 -38.08 18.96
C MET A 53 -8.33 -37.69 19.59
N ALA A 54 -8.25 -37.79 20.92
CA ALA A 54 -7.15 -37.31 21.72
C ALA A 54 -5.95 -38.27 21.66
N GLU A 55 -4.98 -37.96 20.80
CA GLU A 55 -3.61 -38.47 20.90
C GLU A 55 -2.78 -37.59 21.84
N ARG A 56 -1.88 -38.21 22.62
CA ARG A 56 -0.96 -37.49 23.53
C ARG A 56 -0.09 -36.51 22.73
N PRO A 57 0.07 -35.25 23.19
CA PRO A 57 0.79 -34.24 22.42
C PRO A 57 2.26 -34.60 22.30
N GLN A 58 2.66 -34.99 21.09
CA GLN A 58 4.05 -35.17 20.69
C GLN A 58 4.76 -33.81 20.83
N LYS A 59 5.96 -33.81 21.41
CA LYS A 59 6.71 -32.58 21.70
C LYS A 59 7.17 -31.95 20.38
N LYS A 60 6.48 -30.90 19.95
CA LYS A 60 6.75 -30.16 18.71
C LYS A 60 8.21 -29.76 18.59
N SER A 61 8.77 -29.86 17.38
CA SER A 61 10.12 -29.41 17.05
C SER A 61 10.28 -27.90 17.31
N LYS A 62 11.52 -27.41 17.31
CA LYS A 62 11.77 -25.97 17.39
C LYS A 62 11.22 -25.26 16.16
N GLU A 63 11.39 -25.82 14.95
CA GLU A 63 10.81 -25.25 13.73
C GLU A 63 9.29 -25.25 13.76
N GLU A 64 8.65 -26.34 14.21
CA GLU A 64 7.18 -26.43 14.28
C GLU A 64 6.59 -25.39 15.23
N ARG A 65 7.27 -25.12 16.36
CA ARG A 65 6.85 -24.07 17.30
C ARG A 65 7.03 -22.67 16.72
N VAL A 66 8.10 -22.44 15.96
CA VAL A 66 8.32 -21.17 15.26
C VAL A 66 7.24 -20.97 14.20
N ILE A 67 6.96 -21.97 13.37
CA ILE A 67 5.91 -21.91 12.34
C ILE A 67 4.53 -21.67 12.97
N GLU A 68 4.20 -22.37 14.06
CA GLU A 68 2.94 -22.16 14.77
C GLU A 68 2.82 -20.75 15.39
N TYR A 69 3.89 -20.23 15.98
CA TYR A 69 3.93 -18.87 16.50
C TYR A 69 3.73 -17.84 15.38
N VAL A 70 4.45 -18.04 14.28
CA VAL A 70 4.46 -17.19 13.10
C VAL A 70 3.10 -17.15 12.39
N THR A 71 2.46 -18.30 12.19
CA THR A 71 1.12 -18.42 11.55
C THR A 71 0.00 -17.86 12.43
N LYS A 72 0.21 -17.76 13.75
CA LYS A 72 -0.71 -17.08 14.68
C LYS A 72 -0.49 -15.58 14.79
N SER A 73 0.54 -15.02 14.15
CA SER A 73 0.84 -13.59 14.24
C SER A 73 -0.21 -12.71 13.55
N ASN A 74 -0.49 -11.54 14.13
CA ASN A 74 -1.32 -10.52 13.49
C ASN A 74 -0.68 -10.02 12.19
N PHE A 75 0.65 -10.03 12.10
CA PHE A 75 1.38 -9.64 10.90
C PHE A 75 1.00 -10.50 9.70
N VAL A 76 1.13 -11.83 9.82
CA VAL A 76 0.84 -12.77 8.73
C VAL A 76 -0.61 -12.67 8.27
N HIS A 77 -1.53 -12.58 9.24
CA HIS A 77 -2.94 -12.39 8.95
C HIS A 77 -3.21 -11.09 8.18
N ASN A 78 -2.71 -9.96 8.67
CA ASN A 78 -2.93 -8.66 8.04
C ASN A 78 -2.27 -8.60 6.66
N ALA A 79 -1.06 -9.14 6.51
CA ALA A 79 -0.36 -9.23 5.23
C ALA A 79 -1.21 -9.93 4.16
N PHE A 80 -1.75 -11.11 4.48
CA PHE A 80 -2.61 -11.85 3.58
C PHE A 80 -3.90 -11.08 3.25
N ILE A 81 -4.61 -10.59 4.26
CA ILE A 81 -5.86 -9.86 4.07
C ILE A 81 -5.65 -8.60 3.23
N LEU A 82 -4.60 -7.83 3.51
CA LEU A 82 -4.31 -6.59 2.81
C LEU A 82 -4.05 -6.83 1.33
N PHE A 83 -3.18 -7.79 1.00
CA PHE A 83 -2.87 -8.13 -0.38
C PHE A 83 -4.07 -8.75 -1.11
N LYS A 84 -4.83 -9.62 -0.44
CA LYS A 84 -6.08 -10.17 -0.98
C LYS A 84 -7.09 -9.06 -1.29
N LYS A 85 -7.31 -8.10 -0.38
CA LYS A 85 -8.25 -7.00 -0.62
C LYS A 85 -7.77 -6.09 -1.74
N ALA A 86 -6.47 -5.84 -1.85
CA ALA A 86 -5.90 -5.10 -2.96
C ALA A 86 -6.16 -5.80 -4.31
N THR A 87 -5.93 -7.11 -4.40
CA THR A 87 -6.22 -7.87 -5.63
C THR A 87 -7.72 -7.93 -5.95
N ASP A 88 -8.58 -8.06 -4.92
CA ASP A 88 -10.03 -8.00 -5.06
C ASP A 88 -10.49 -6.63 -5.61
N ILE A 89 -9.97 -5.50 -5.09
CA ILE A 89 -10.25 -4.14 -5.58
C ILE A 89 -9.89 -4.04 -7.05
N VAL A 90 -8.69 -4.46 -7.41
CA VAL A 90 -8.19 -4.37 -8.78
C VAL A 90 -9.07 -5.18 -9.73
N ALA A 91 -9.48 -6.40 -9.34
CA ALA A 91 -10.40 -7.21 -10.13
C ALA A 91 -11.82 -6.62 -10.24
N GLU A 92 -12.30 -5.90 -9.21
CA GLU A 92 -13.58 -5.18 -9.23
C GLU A 92 -13.55 -3.96 -10.17
N CYS A 93 -12.39 -3.31 -10.32
CA CYS A 93 -12.20 -2.19 -11.24
C CYS A 93 -12.13 -2.63 -12.72
N PHE A 94 -11.81 -3.90 -12.98
CA PHE A 94 -11.54 -4.42 -14.34
C PHE A 94 -12.70 -4.90 -15.23
N PRO A 95 -13.97 -5.03 -14.82
CA PRO A 95 -15.02 -5.35 -15.79
C PRO A 95 -15.23 -4.26 -16.85
N PHE A 96 -14.64 -3.06 -16.66
CA PHE A 96 -14.92 -1.86 -17.44
C PHE A 96 -13.69 -1.21 -18.12
N CYS A 97 -12.45 -1.62 -17.83
CA CYS A 97 -11.24 -1.03 -18.43
C CYS A 97 -10.88 -1.72 -19.75
N THR A 98 -10.97 -0.98 -20.86
CA THR A 98 -10.52 -1.40 -22.21
C THR A 98 -9.05 -1.06 -22.49
N LEU A 99 -8.40 -0.30 -21.61
CA LEU A 99 -7.05 0.23 -21.80
C LEU A 99 -6.02 -0.57 -21.00
N THR A 100 -5.01 -1.10 -21.70
CA THR A 100 -3.96 -1.95 -21.14
C THR A 100 -3.03 -1.22 -20.17
N GLU A 101 -2.91 0.10 -20.27
CA GLU A 101 -1.97 0.89 -19.46
C GLU A 101 -2.43 1.05 -18.01
N GLU A 102 -3.70 1.38 -17.77
CA GLU A 102 -4.25 1.46 -16.41
C GLU A 102 -4.12 0.12 -15.67
N GLN A 103 -4.37 -0.99 -16.37
CA GLN A 103 -4.21 -2.32 -15.79
C GLN A 103 -2.76 -2.60 -15.40
N GLN A 104 -1.80 -2.15 -16.21
CA GLN A 104 -0.37 -2.26 -15.90
C GLN A 104 0.01 -1.43 -14.68
N ILE A 105 -0.51 -0.19 -14.56
CA ILE A 105 -0.27 0.68 -13.40
C ILE A 105 -0.78 0.01 -12.13
N LEU A 106 -2.03 -0.48 -12.12
CA LEU A 106 -2.58 -1.17 -10.94
C LEU A 106 -1.80 -2.45 -10.62
N LYS A 107 -1.35 -3.20 -11.63
CA LYS A 107 -0.50 -4.38 -11.41
C LYS A 107 0.86 -3.99 -10.81
N GLN A 108 1.47 -2.90 -11.24
CA GLN A 108 2.73 -2.40 -10.68
C GLN A 108 2.56 -1.98 -9.21
N ILE A 109 1.44 -1.33 -8.87
CA ILE A 109 1.12 -1.01 -7.47
C ILE A 109 1.00 -2.29 -6.64
N LEU A 110 0.32 -3.33 -7.14
CA LEU A 110 0.23 -4.62 -6.44
C LEU A 110 1.61 -5.30 -6.28
N ASP A 111 2.47 -5.25 -7.30
CA ASP A 111 3.82 -5.80 -7.25
C ASP A 111 4.65 -5.10 -6.15
N GLN A 112 4.66 -3.77 -6.15
CA GLN A 112 5.37 -2.98 -5.15
C GLN A 112 4.79 -3.14 -3.73
N MET A 113 3.46 -3.27 -3.62
CA MET A 113 2.78 -3.55 -2.37
C MET A 113 3.19 -4.91 -1.79
N LEU A 114 3.20 -5.97 -2.62
CA LEU A 114 3.65 -7.29 -2.19
C LEU A 114 5.11 -7.27 -1.76
N HIS A 115 5.97 -6.59 -2.51
CA HIS A 115 7.38 -6.43 -2.14
C HIS A 115 7.51 -5.74 -0.78
N SER A 116 6.72 -4.69 -0.54
CA SER A 116 6.69 -3.97 0.75
C SER A 116 6.22 -4.84 1.92
N ILE A 117 5.19 -5.67 1.71
CA ILE A 117 4.71 -6.62 2.72
C ILE A 117 5.82 -7.62 3.08
N LEU A 118 6.45 -8.21 2.08
CA LEU A 118 7.51 -9.21 2.27
C LEU A 118 8.75 -8.60 2.91
N PHE A 119 9.16 -7.42 2.46
CA PHE A 119 10.29 -6.67 3.03
C PHE A 119 10.03 -6.34 4.50
N SER A 120 8.85 -5.79 4.81
CA SER A 120 8.43 -5.49 6.18
C SER A 120 8.48 -6.75 7.06
N GLY A 121 8.00 -7.88 6.55
CA GLY A 121 8.03 -9.14 7.28
C GLY A 121 9.44 -9.68 7.50
N HIS A 122 10.34 -9.44 6.54
CA HIS A 122 11.76 -9.82 6.64
C HIS A 122 12.50 -8.99 7.68
N ILE A 123 12.26 -7.67 7.76
CA ILE A 123 12.91 -6.81 8.75
C ILE A 123 12.29 -6.94 10.14
N HIS A 124 11.00 -7.27 10.23
CA HIS A 124 10.27 -7.48 11.48
C HIS A 124 10.66 -8.79 12.18
N ALA A 125 10.52 -9.93 11.50
CA ALA A 125 10.69 -11.26 12.11
C ALA A 125 11.23 -12.33 11.16
N LYS A 126 11.84 -11.95 10.02
CA LYS A 126 12.36 -12.89 9.01
C LYS A 126 11.27 -13.83 8.46
N TYR A 127 10.04 -13.33 8.33
CA TYR A 127 8.95 -14.13 7.77
C TYR A 127 9.30 -14.58 6.34
N PRO A 128 9.25 -15.89 6.04
CA PRO A 128 9.41 -16.36 4.68
C PRO A 128 8.10 -16.12 3.90
N ALA A 129 8.20 -15.92 2.58
CA ALA A 129 7.03 -15.58 1.75
C ALA A 129 5.89 -16.62 1.84
N ASN A 130 6.24 -17.92 1.93
CA ASN A 130 5.28 -19.01 2.02
C ASN A 130 4.44 -19.00 3.31
N VAL A 131 4.89 -18.34 4.36
CA VAL A 131 4.14 -18.20 5.61
C VAL A 131 2.99 -17.22 5.47
N ILE A 132 3.10 -16.22 4.58
CA ILE A 132 2.03 -15.25 4.34
C ILE A 132 0.87 -15.88 3.54
N PHE A 133 1.19 -16.88 2.72
CA PHE A 133 0.23 -17.56 1.85
C PHE A 133 0.04 -19.01 2.33
N ASP A 134 -0.86 -19.19 3.30
CA ASP A 134 -1.16 -20.49 3.94
C ASP A 134 -1.58 -21.61 2.96
N HIS A 135 -1.96 -21.27 1.73
CA HIS A 135 -2.37 -22.22 0.69
C HIS A 135 -1.38 -22.27 -0.47
N PHE A 136 -0.85 -23.47 -0.75
CA PHE A 136 0.13 -23.73 -1.83
C PHE A 136 -0.35 -23.23 -3.21
N GLU A 137 -1.64 -23.34 -3.53
CA GLU A 137 -2.20 -22.84 -4.79
C GLU A 137 -2.14 -21.31 -4.89
N ILE A 138 -2.46 -20.61 -3.79
CA ILE A 138 -2.39 -19.14 -3.73
C ILE A 138 -0.95 -18.68 -3.82
N LEU A 139 -0.04 -19.34 -3.10
CA LEU A 139 1.38 -19.07 -3.18
C LEU A 139 1.90 -19.27 -4.61
N GLY A 140 1.59 -20.40 -5.24
CA GLY A 140 2.04 -20.71 -6.61
C GLY A 140 1.53 -19.71 -7.65
N ALA A 141 0.26 -19.33 -7.56
CA ALA A 141 -0.31 -18.29 -8.42
C ALA A 141 0.37 -16.92 -8.18
N THR A 142 0.58 -16.56 -6.92
CA THR A 142 1.25 -15.29 -6.55
C THR A 142 2.70 -15.25 -7.04
N MET A 143 3.44 -16.36 -6.91
CA MET A 143 4.79 -16.49 -7.45
C MET A 143 4.86 -16.38 -8.97
N THR A 144 3.83 -16.88 -9.65
CA THR A 144 3.74 -16.78 -11.12
C THR A 144 3.44 -15.36 -11.56
N ASP A 145 2.52 -14.68 -10.88
CA ASP A 145 2.05 -13.35 -11.27
C ASP A 145 2.98 -12.21 -10.85
N PHE A 146 3.68 -12.40 -9.73
CA PHE A 146 4.56 -11.44 -9.05
C PHE A 146 5.89 -12.09 -8.60
N PRO A 147 6.73 -12.53 -9.55
CA PRO A 147 8.00 -13.20 -9.20
C PRO A 147 9.00 -12.24 -8.54
N LYS A 148 9.09 -10.99 -9.00
CA LYS A 148 10.09 -10.00 -8.55
C LYS A 148 9.99 -9.70 -7.04
N PRO A 149 8.81 -9.41 -6.45
CA PRO A 149 8.67 -9.22 -5.01
C PRO A 149 9.27 -10.33 -4.18
N ILE A 150 9.09 -11.58 -4.61
CA ILE A 150 9.51 -12.78 -3.87
C ILE A 150 11.02 -13.01 -4.00
N GLU A 151 11.61 -12.68 -5.15
CA GLU A 151 13.05 -12.76 -5.37
C GLU A 151 13.81 -11.63 -4.63
N GLN A 152 13.21 -10.43 -4.56
CA GLN A 152 13.93 -9.21 -4.20
C GLN A 152 13.71 -8.74 -2.75
N TYR A 153 12.69 -9.18 -2.03
CA TYR A 153 12.36 -8.62 -0.70
C TYR A 153 13.47 -8.75 0.37
N LYS A 154 14.44 -9.63 0.16
CA LYS A 154 15.60 -9.80 1.04
C LYS A 154 16.80 -8.93 0.67
N THR A 155 16.79 -8.33 -0.52
CA THR A 155 17.95 -7.62 -1.10
C THR A 155 17.62 -6.19 -1.48
N HIS A 156 16.36 -5.89 -1.80
CA HIS A 156 15.93 -4.56 -2.21
C HIS A 156 15.07 -3.91 -1.12
N VAL A 157 15.26 -2.61 -0.93
CA VAL A 157 14.44 -1.84 0.02
C VAL A 157 13.07 -1.53 -0.57
N ALA A 158 12.03 -1.69 0.23
CA ALA A 158 10.69 -1.27 -0.17
C ALA A 158 10.58 0.26 -0.14
N LEU A 159 10.00 0.84 -1.19
CA LEU A 159 9.88 2.29 -1.33
C LEU A 159 8.88 2.92 -0.36
N ARG A 160 7.74 2.27 -0.13
CA ARG A 160 6.65 2.76 0.72
C ARG A 160 6.10 1.66 1.59
N THR A 161 5.31 2.01 2.59
CA THR A 161 4.61 1.03 3.43
C THR A 161 3.51 0.30 2.64
N PRO A 162 3.09 -0.91 3.05
CA PRO A 162 2.01 -1.61 2.37
C PRO A 162 0.70 -0.81 2.33
N PHE A 163 0.41 -0.07 3.39
CA PHE A 163 -0.81 0.74 3.47
C PHE A 163 -0.76 1.95 2.54
N SER A 164 0.40 2.60 2.35
CA SER A 164 0.55 3.69 1.38
C SER A 164 0.25 3.23 -0.05
N PHE A 165 0.69 2.02 -0.45
CA PHE A 165 0.33 1.44 -1.75
C PHE A 165 -1.15 1.11 -1.85
N LEU A 166 -1.75 0.57 -0.79
CA LEU A 166 -3.19 0.33 -0.74
C LEU A 166 -3.99 1.63 -0.90
N LEU A 167 -3.57 2.70 -0.22
CA LEU A 167 -4.23 3.99 -0.28
C LEU A 167 -4.22 4.54 -1.71
N GLU A 168 -3.07 4.50 -2.39
CA GLU A 168 -2.98 4.87 -3.81
C GLU A 168 -3.87 3.99 -4.70
N LEU A 169 -3.90 2.68 -4.45
CA LEU A 169 -4.74 1.76 -5.20
C LEU A 169 -6.22 2.12 -5.05
N VAL A 170 -6.67 2.40 -3.83
CA VAL A 170 -8.05 2.80 -3.54
C VAL A 170 -8.39 4.13 -4.20
N THR A 171 -7.51 5.14 -4.14
CA THR A 171 -7.79 6.45 -4.75
C THR A 171 -7.83 6.37 -6.27
N LYS A 172 -6.97 5.56 -6.91
CA LYS A 172 -7.02 5.33 -8.37
C LYS A 172 -8.28 4.60 -8.80
N CYS A 173 -8.70 3.57 -8.06
CA CYS A 173 -9.87 2.76 -8.42
C CYS A 173 -11.21 3.43 -8.16
N TYR A 174 -11.31 4.28 -7.13
CA TYR A 174 -12.57 4.86 -6.68
C TYR A 174 -12.67 6.38 -6.88
N GLY A 175 -11.64 6.97 -7.48
CA GLY A 175 -11.53 8.39 -7.74
C GLY A 175 -10.88 9.14 -6.58
N GLN A 176 -9.82 9.88 -6.88
CA GLN A 176 -9.05 10.65 -5.91
C GLN A 176 -9.95 11.64 -5.14
N ASN A 177 -10.77 12.42 -5.86
CA ASN A 177 -11.65 13.44 -5.26
C ASN A 177 -12.93 12.89 -4.60
N ASN A 178 -13.05 11.56 -4.45
CA ASN A 178 -14.21 10.92 -3.83
C ASN A 178 -13.91 10.50 -2.38
N GLU A 179 -13.65 11.48 -1.52
CA GLU A 179 -13.27 11.28 -0.11
C GLU A 179 -14.19 10.29 0.61
N SER A 180 -15.52 10.44 0.44
CA SER A 180 -16.50 9.58 1.12
C SER A 180 -16.37 8.10 0.73
N THR A 181 -16.13 7.82 -0.56
CA THR A 181 -15.98 6.45 -1.06
C THR A 181 -14.64 5.87 -0.65
N VAL A 182 -13.55 6.65 -0.74
CA VAL A 182 -12.22 6.25 -0.29
C VAL A 182 -12.25 5.88 1.19
N LYS A 183 -12.77 6.77 2.05
CA LYS A 183 -12.93 6.51 3.49
C LYS A 183 -13.74 5.26 3.79
N LYS A 184 -14.87 5.07 3.11
CA LYS A 184 -15.73 3.88 3.27
C LYS A 184 -15.00 2.59 2.89
N LYS A 185 -14.25 2.59 1.79
CA LYS A 185 -13.48 1.42 1.32
C LYS A 185 -12.34 1.09 2.29
N LEU A 186 -11.59 2.09 2.75
CA LEU A 186 -10.53 1.89 3.74
C LEU A 186 -11.07 1.37 5.08
N SER A 187 -12.18 1.93 5.57
CA SER A 187 -12.85 1.46 6.80
C SER A 187 -13.27 -0.01 6.70
N HIS A 188 -13.85 -0.43 5.57
CA HIS A 188 -14.23 -1.82 5.34
C HIS A 188 -13.02 -2.77 5.29
N ILE A 189 -11.89 -2.32 4.74
CA ILE A 189 -10.65 -3.12 4.75
C ILE A 189 -10.11 -3.25 6.18
N LEU A 190 -10.09 -2.15 6.95
CA LEU A 190 -9.67 -2.17 8.36
C LEU A 190 -10.50 -3.18 9.17
N GLN A 191 -11.82 -3.19 9.00
CA GLN A 191 -12.71 -4.15 9.66
C GLN A 191 -12.33 -5.61 9.36
N CYS A 192 -11.80 -5.89 8.17
CA CYS A 192 -11.34 -7.24 7.81
C CYS A 192 -9.99 -7.61 8.46
N CYS A 193 -9.18 -6.62 8.83
CA CYS A 193 -7.88 -6.82 9.50
C CYS A 193 -8.03 -6.86 11.03
N LYS A 194 -9.17 -6.43 11.59
CA LYS A 194 -9.40 -6.46 13.04
C LYS A 194 -9.58 -7.89 13.54
N LYS A 195 -8.49 -8.53 13.98
CA LYS A 195 -8.57 -9.57 15.02
C LYS A 195 -8.78 -8.88 16.38
N SER A 196 -9.26 -9.62 17.38
CA SER A 196 -9.68 -9.15 18.71
C SER A 196 -8.59 -8.48 19.59
N SER A 197 -7.53 -7.93 18.98
CA SER A 197 -6.41 -7.22 19.62
C SER A 197 -6.25 -5.83 19.01
N ASP A 198 -5.68 -4.90 19.78
CA ASP A 198 -5.45 -3.50 19.39
C ASP A 198 -4.22 -3.29 18.49
N ASP A 199 -3.47 -4.36 18.16
CA ASP A 199 -2.30 -4.32 17.29
C ASP A 199 -2.64 -4.70 15.84
N TYR A 200 -2.48 -3.73 14.92
CA TYR A 200 -2.77 -3.87 13.49
C TYR A 200 -1.50 -3.62 12.64
N PRO A 201 -0.53 -4.54 12.64
CA PRO A 201 0.67 -4.40 11.82
C PRO A 201 0.29 -4.22 10.35
N LEU A 202 1.09 -3.42 9.63
CA LEU A 202 0.91 -3.03 8.23
C LEU A 202 -0.28 -2.13 7.93
N ILE A 203 -1.11 -1.77 8.91
CA ILE A 203 -2.28 -0.92 8.73
C ILE A 203 -2.04 0.44 9.37
N SER A 204 -2.31 1.50 8.62
CA SER A 204 -2.14 2.85 9.12
C SER A 204 -3.23 3.19 10.11
N THR A 205 -2.87 3.89 11.17
CA THR A 205 -3.84 4.38 12.17
C THR A 205 -4.40 5.74 11.79
N VAL A 206 -3.75 6.48 10.90
CA VAL A 206 -4.13 7.83 10.49
C VAL A 206 -3.93 8.01 8.99
N ILE A 207 -4.92 8.61 8.33
CA ILE A 207 -4.75 9.17 6.97
C ILE A 207 -4.82 10.69 7.03
N CYS A 208 -4.17 11.36 6.10
CA CYS A 208 -4.30 12.79 5.87
C CYS A 208 -4.78 13.03 4.44
N ILE A 209 -5.62 14.05 4.29
CA ILE A 209 -6.10 14.55 3.02
C ILE A 209 -5.71 16.02 2.96
N CYS A 210 -4.81 16.36 2.05
CA CYS A 210 -4.59 17.75 1.68
C CYS A 210 -5.48 18.10 0.47
N GLU A 211 -6.09 19.27 0.48
CA GLU A 211 -7.06 19.70 -0.52
C GLU A 211 -6.74 21.11 -0.99
N ILE A 212 -6.80 21.30 -2.31
CA ILE A 212 -6.63 22.58 -2.99
C ILE A 212 -7.57 22.60 -4.20
N SER A 213 -8.38 23.66 -4.35
CA SER A 213 -9.25 23.87 -5.53
C SER A 213 -10.12 22.65 -5.93
N GLY A 214 -10.54 21.83 -4.95
CA GLY A 214 -11.33 20.61 -5.18
C GLY A 214 -10.53 19.36 -5.55
N SER A 215 -9.21 19.47 -5.75
CA SER A 215 -8.28 18.36 -5.86
C SER A 215 -7.85 17.89 -4.47
N THR A 216 -7.74 16.58 -4.29
CA THR A 216 -7.39 15.95 -3.01
C THR A 216 -6.13 15.10 -3.12
N TYR A 217 -5.30 15.11 -2.08
CA TYR A 217 -4.01 14.41 -2.03
C TYR A 217 -3.91 13.64 -0.72
N TYR A 218 -3.76 12.34 -0.83
CA TYR A 218 -3.81 11.44 0.31
C TYR A 218 -2.42 11.07 0.79
N GLY A 219 -2.30 10.87 2.10
CA GLY A 219 -1.14 10.28 2.74
C GLY A 219 -1.54 9.40 3.91
N ALA A 220 -0.70 8.45 4.27
CA ALA A 220 -0.88 7.56 5.40
C ALA A 220 0.25 7.74 6.42
N SER A 221 -0.05 7.55 7.70
CA SER A 221 1.01 7.45 8.69
C SER A 221 1.80 6.16 8.50
N LEU A 222 3.10 6.17 8.78
CA LEU A 222 3.94 4.99 8.58
C LEU A 222 3.46 3.86 9.50
N SER A 223 3.06 2.75 8.91
CA SER A 223 2.39 1.63 9.58
C SER A 223 3.40 0.54 9.98
N CYS A 224 4.41 0.93 10.75
CA CYS A 224 5.55 0.07 11.09
C CYS A 224 5.39 -0.53 12.49
N GLY A 225 5.87 -1.76 12.69
CA GLY A 225 5.74 -2.49 13.95
C GLY A 225 6.82 -2.15 14.99
N SER A 226 7.82 -1.35 14.63
CA SER A 226 8.88 -0.90 15.53
C SER A 226 9.49 0.43 15.08
N ASP A 227 10.12 1.16 16.01
CA ASP A 227 10.87 2.39 15.72
C ASP A 227 11.95 2.18 14.66
N LYS A 228 12.58 1.00 14.67
CA LYS A 228 13.60 0.63 13.69
C LYS A 228 13.01 0.53 12.28
N GLU A 229 11.91 -0.19 12.12
CA GLU A 229 11.20 -0.30 10.84
C GLU A 229 10.73 1.08 10.37
N GLN A 230 10.15 1.86 11.29
CA GLN A 230 9.68 3.20 11.01
C GLN A 230 10.81 4.11 10.51
N ASN A 231 11.95 4.12 11.18
CA ASN A 231 13.08 4.95 10.79
C ASN A 231 13.69 4.50 9.45
N ILE A 232 13.72 3.20 9.16
CA ILE A 232 14.10 2.69 7.83
C ILE A 232 13.15 3.24 6.77
N MET A 233 11.84 3.13 7.00
CA MET A 233 10.84 3.62 6.03
C MET A 233 10.87 5.14 5.87
N THR A 234 11.10 5.90 6.95
CA THR A 234 11.33 7.35 6.89
C THR A 234 12.56 7.68 6.05
N ALA A 235 13.69 6.99 6.28
CA ALA A 235 14.92 7.23 5.54
C ALA A 235 14.77 6.91 4.03
N VAL A 236 14.16 5.77 3.71
CA VAL A 236 13.85 5.40 2.31
C VAL A 236 12.92 6.44 1.68
N SER A 237 11.90 6.88 2.41
CA SER A 237 10.96 7.87 1.90
C SER A 237 11.64 9.20 1.62
N CYS A 238 12.47 9.72 2.54
CA CYS A 238 13.25 10.93 2.32
C CYS A 238 14.15 10.85 1.08
N LEU A 239 14.74 9.68 0.83
CA LEU A 239 15.73 9.49 -0.24
C LEU A 239 15.09 9.29 -1.62
N HIS A 240 14.00 8.53 -1.71
CA HIS A 240 13.46 8.05 -2.99
C HIS A 240 12.02 8.44 -3.27
N VAL A 241 11.24 8.79 -2.25
CA VAL A 241 9.79 8.92 -2.41
C VAL A 241 9.34 10.34 -2.21
N TRP A 242 9.67 10.98 -1.11
CA TRP A 242 9.07 12.26 -0.77
C TRP A 242 9.64 13.44 -1.57
N HIS A 243 8.81 14.46 -1.74
CA HIS A 243 9.21 15.72 -2.37
C HIS A 243 10.42 16.32 -1.63
N PRO A 244 11.44 16.86 -2.33
CA PRO A 244 12.68 17.34 -1.71
C PRO A 244 12.48 18.35 -0.56
N LYS A 245 11.46 19.22 -0.62
CA LYS A 245 11.12 20.11 0.50
C LYS A 245 10.72 19.33 1.76
N VAL A 246 9.83 18.34 1.62
CA VAL A 246 9.39 17.47 2.72
C VAL A 246 10.54 16.64 3.26
N SER A 247 11.35 16.04 2.37
CA SER A 247 12.56 15.31 2.77
C SER A 247 13.52 16.20 3.54
N SER A 248 13.70 17.47 3.14
CA SER A 248 14.55 18.43 3.85
C SER A 248 14.05 18.73 5.26
N ALA A 249 12.75 18.97 5.40
CA ALA A 249 12.09 19.21 6.68
C ALA A 249 12.29 18.03 7.64
N VAL A 250 12.01 16.81 7.18
CA VAL A 250 12.18 15.61 8.00
C VAL A 250 13.65 15.36 8.34
N THR A 251 14.55 15.47 7.35
CA THR A 251 15.99 15.23 7.51
C THR A 251 16.66 16.20 8.49
N SER A 252 16.12 17.40 8.69
CA SER A 252 16.74 18.39 9.58
C SER A 252 16.66 18.00 11.06
N VAL A 253 15.71 17.11 11.40
CA VAL A 253 15.46 16.65 12.78
C VAL A 253 15.56 15.13 12.93
N PHE A 254 15.62 14.36 11.84
CA PHE A 254 15.77 12.91 11.87
C PHE A 254 17.24 12.49 12.05
N PRO A 255 17.54 11.36 12.74
CA PRO A 255 16.60 10.47 13.46
C PRO A 255 16.25 10.96 14.87
N ASP A 256 17.13 11.76 15.46
CA ASP A 256 17.24 11.89 16.92
C ASP A 256 16.32 12.99 17.50
N GLY A 257 15.67 13.75 16.63
CA GLY A 257 14.78 14.86 16.98
C GLY A 257 15.48 16.14 17.41
N SER A 258 16.83 16.18 17.39
CA SER A 258 17.67 17.18 18.07
C SER A 258 18.11 18.38 17.22
N GLY A 259 17.87 18.37 15.91
CA GLY A 259 18.22 19.48 15.02
C GLY A 259 17.19 20.60 14.99
N GLU A 260 17.57 21.73 14.37
CA GLU A 260 16.63 22.83 14.10
C GLU A 260 15.64 22.42 12.99
N PRO A 261 14.31 22.49 13.23
CA PRO A 261 13.31 22.17 12.23
C PRO A 261 13.41 23.08 11.00
N ARG A 262 13.56 22.46 9.82
CA ARG A 262 13.30 23.12 8.55
C ARG A 262 11.79 23.13 8.31
N ARG A 263 11.16 24.23 8.69
CA ARG A 263 9.74 24.53 8.59
C ARG A 263 9.37 24.84 7.14
N ILE A 264 8.35 24.14 6.67
CA ILE A 264 7.62 24.40 5.44
C ILE A 264 6.42 25.28 5.76
N GLU A 265 6.17 26.28 4.93
CA GLU A 265 4.94 27.08 4.97
C GLU A 265 4.17 26.83 3.68
N LEU A 266 2.99 26.23 3.83
CA LEU A 266 2.06 26.00 2.73
C LEU A 266 1.22 27.27 2.48
N PRO A 267 0.78 27.51 1.24
CA PRO A 267 -0.17 28.58 0.96
C PRO A 267 -1.48 28.41 1.73
N ASP A 268 -2.11 29.50 2.13
CA ASP A 268 -3.40 29.50 2.88
C ASP A 268 -4.56 28.84 2.11
N THR A 269 -4.41 28.68 0.79
CA THR A 269 -5.36 27.99 -0.08
C THR A 269 -5.36 26.47 0.11
N VAL A 270 -4.32 25.91 0.74
CA VAL A 270 -4.19 24.49 1.03
C VAL A 270 -4.78 24.18 2.40
N SER A 271 -5.72 23.24 2.45
CA SER A 271 -6.15 22.64 3.71
C SER A 271 -5.56 21.25 3.88
N CYS A 272 -5.12 20.88 5.08
CA CYS A 272 -4.70 19.51 5.39
C CYS A 272 -5.47 18.99 6.60
N ARG A 273 -6.16 17.85 6.41
CA ARG A 273 -7.11 17.26 7.36
C ARG A 273 -6.71 15.81 7.66
N ALA A 274 -6.32 15.54 8.90
CA ALA A 274 -5.99 14.19 9.36
C ALA A 274 -7.20 13.51 10.03
N TYR A 275 -7.30 12.19 9.85
CA TYR A 275 -8.38 11.36 10.39
C TYR A 275 -7.81 10.08 10.98
N ALA A 276 -8.28 9.72 12.17
CA ALA A 276 -8.01 8.39 12.71
C ALA A 276 -8.78 7.35 11.88
N MET A 277 -8.14 6.26 11.51
CA MET A 277 -8.75 5.19 10.71
C MET A 277 -9.95 4.51 11.42
N GLU A 278 -9.97 4.54 12.75
CA GLU A 278 -11.07 4.04 13.56
C GLU A 278 -12.24 5.01 13.64
N ASP A 279 -12.00 6.29 13.37
CA ASP A 279 -12.96 7.37 13.46
C ASP A 279 -12.74 8.38 12.33
N LEU A 280 -13.12 7.99 11.12
CA LEU A 280 -13.00 8.80 9.92
C LEU A 280 -13.98 9.99 9.87
N GLY A 281 -14.86 10.10 10.88
CA GLY A 281 -15.81 11.19 11.03
C GLY A 281 -15.23 12.40 11.76
N ASN A 282 -14.20 12.21 12.59
CA ASN A 282 -13.63 13.27 13.40
C ASN A 282 -12.20 13.65 12.96
N LEU A 283 -11.95 14.96 12.94
CA LEU A 283 -10.62 15.49 12.64
C LEU A 283 -9.67 15.21 13.79
N LYS A 284 -8.51 14.66 13.45
CA LYS A 284 -7.39 14.54 14.37
C LYS A 284 -6.53 15.80 14.26
N PRO A 285 -6.30 16.54 15.36
CA PRO A 285 -5.41 17.70 15.33
C PRO A 285 -3.97 17.26 14.99
N PRO A 286 -3.19 18.10 14.28
CA PRO A 286 -1.78 17.83 14.02
C PRO A 286 -0.99 17.62 15.32
N CYS A 287 0.10 16.89 15.26
CA CYS A 287 1.02 16.80 16.39
C CYS A 287 1.99 17.99 16.43
N LYS A 288 2.70 18.18 17.55
CA LYS A 288 3.72 19.22 17.71
C LYS A 288 4.79 19.16 16.62
N ARG A 289 5.19 17.95 16.20
CA ARG A 289 6.15 17.75 15.11
C ARG A 289 5.60 18.21 13.76
N CYS A 290 4.34 17.94 13.46
CA CYS A 290 3.70 18.42 12.23
C CYS A 290 3.64 19.95 12.21
N ASN A 291 3.35 20.59 13.35
CA ASN A 291 3.42 22.05 13.44
C ASN A 291 4.84 22.58 13.20
N GLN A 292 5.86 21.95 13.79
CA GLN A 292 7.25 22.36 13.62
C GLN A 292 7.73 22.24 12.17
N LEU A 293 7.34 21.16 11.47
CA LEU A 293 7.80 20.88 10.10
C LEU A 293 6.95 21.52 9.00
N TYR A 294 5.65 21.71 9.23
CA TYR A 294 4.69 22.09 8.17
C TYR A 294 3.79 23.26 8.56
N SER A 295 4.05 23.91 9.71
CA SER A 295 3.29 25.07 10.19
C SER A 295 1.79 24.84 10.37
N LEU A 296 1.37 23.58 10.52
CA LEU A 296 -0.05 23.27 10.69
C LEU A 296 -0.58 23.81 12.03
N PRO A 297 -1.69 24.56 12.03
CA PRO A 297 -2.23 25.19 13.24
C PRO A 297 -2.97 24.19 14.14
N ASN A 298 -3.44 24.65 15.31
CA ASN A 298 -4.29 23.90 16.24
C ASN A 298 -3.75 22.51 16.61
N HIS A 299 -2.43 22.45 16.82
CA HIS A 299 -1.73 21.20 17.10
C HIS A 299 -1.81 20.81 18.57
N THR A 300 -1.58 19.53 18.83
CA THR A 300 -1.38 18.99 20.19
C THR A 300 0.06 19.18 20.65
N ASP A 301 0.31 19.02 21.94
CA ASP A 301 1.69 19.03 22.49
C ASP A 301 2.45 17.72 22.25
N HIS A 302 1.78 16.71 21.71
CA HIS A 302 2.40 15.41 21.46
C HIS A 302 3.47 15.50 20.38
N LEU A 303 4.67 14.99 20.65
CA LEU A 303 5.82 15.04 19.76
C LEU A 303 6.05 13.69 19.08
N ASN A 304 5.44 13.49 17.92
CA ASN A 304 5.72 12.31 17.10
C ASN A 304 7.12 12.36 16.48
N THR A 305 7.64 11.18 16.13
CA THR A 305 8.83 11.03 15.29
C THR A 305 8.63 11.73 13.95
N ALA A 306 9.68 12.39 13.47
CA ALA A 306 9.65 13.09 12.19
C ALA A 306 9.36 12.14 11.03
N GLY A 307 8.47 12.58 10.12
CA GLY A 307 8.06 11.81 8.95
C GLY A 307 7.02 10.70 9.21
N ASN A 308 6.66 10.41 10.47
CA ASN A 308 5.71 9.34 10.77
C ASN A 308 4.25 9.70 10.42
N CYS A 309 3.90 10.98 10.54
CA CYS A 309 2.52 11.43 10.46
C CYS A 309 2.01 11.42 9.02
N ALA A 310 0.72 11.19 8.84
CA ALA A 310 0.10 11.06 7.52
C ALA A 310 0.21 12.34 6.67
N GLU A 311 0.29 13.49 7.34
CA GLU A 311 0.52 14.81 6.74
C GLU A 311 1.80 14.84 5.92
N THR A 312 2.85 14.13 6.34
CA THR A 312 4.12 14.07 5.59
C THR A 312 3.92 13.52 4.19
N GLU A 313 3.24 12.38 4.05
CA GLU A 313 2.99 11.78 2.74
C GLU A 313 1.98 12.60 1.93
N ALA A 314 0.92 13.13 2.56
CA ALA A 314 -0.11 13.91 1.87
C ALA A 314 0.45 15.21 1.28
N ILE A 315 1.21 15.98 2.07
CA ILE A 315 1.88 17.21 1.61
C ILE A 315 2.91 16.89 0.54
N SER A 316 3.65 15.79 0.70
CA SER A 316 4.62 15.34 -0.30
C SER A 316 3.98 15.02 -1.65
N ASN A 317 2.82 14.36 -1.65
CA ASN A 317 2.07 14.06 -2.86
C ASN A 317 1.48 15.33 -3.48
N LEU A 318 0.93 16.24 -2.67
CA LEU A 318 0.47 17.55 -3.12
C LEU A 318 1.56 18.32 -3.87
N LEU A 319 2.75 18.47 -3.27
CA LEU A 319 3.85 19.25 -3.84
C LEU A 319 4.47 18.65 -5.11
N LYS A 320 4.25 17.36 -5.39
CA LYS A 320 4.69 16.72 -6.64
C LYS A 320 3.76 17.00 -7.80
N GLU A 321 2.47 17.12 -7.53
CA GLU A 321 1.42 17.19 -8.55
C GLU A 321 0.98 18.65 -8.81
N GLU A 322 1.00 19.51 -7.78
CA GLU A 322 0.57 20.91 -7.87
C GLU A 322 1.80 21.85 -7.92
N GLU A 323 2.26 22.17 -9.13
CA GLU A 323 3.41 23.05 -9.36
C GLU A 323 3.21 24.44 -8.75
N ASP A 324 2.03 25.05 -8.93
CA ASP A 324 1.71 26.37 -8.36
C ASP A 324 1.78 26.39 -6.83
N VAL A 325 1.32 25.31 -6.19
CA VAL A 325 1.41 25.16 -4.73
C VAL A 325 2.86 24.95 -4.33
N ASN A 326 3.62 24.17 -5.09
CA ASN A 326 5.04 23.97 -4.84
C ASN A 326 5.81 25.29 -4.91
N ASP A 327 5.59 26.11 -5.93
CA ASP A 327 6.30 27.38 -6.12
C ASP A 327 6.01 28.38 -5.00
N GLN A 328 4.77 28.43 -4.52
CA GLN A 328 4.37 29.30 -3.41
C GLN A 328 4.80 28.76 -2.04
N THR A 329 5.09 27.45 -1.94
CA THR A 329 5.52 26.82 -0.68
C THR A 329 6.95 27.21 -0.33
N THR A 330 7.14 27.83 0.83
CA THR A 330 8.48 28.22 1.31
C THR A 330 9.07 27.18 2.27
N ILE A 331 10.39 27.17 2.42
CA ILE A 331 11.10 26.37 3.41
C ILE A 331 12.26 27.16 4.00
N ASN A 332 12.31 27.29 5.33
CA ASN A 332 13.43 27.98 5.96
C ASN A 332 14.72 27.15 5.86
N GLY A 333 15.86 27.83 5.64
CA GLY A 333 17.16 27.16 5.43
C GLY A 333 17.30 26.43 4.09
N GLY A 334 16.28 26.47 3.22
CA GLY A 334 16.31 25.91 1.87
C GLY A 334 16.12 24.38 1.81
N VAL A 335 16.23 23.84 0.61
CA VAL A 335 16.20 22.39 0.34
C VAL A 335 17.63 21.84 0.45
N TYR A 336 17.81 20.69 1.10
CA TYR A 336 19.09 20.01 1.12
C TYR A 336 19.48 19.53 -0.28
N ASP A 337 20.78 19.54 -0.57
CA ASP A 337 21.30 18.90 -1.78
C ASP A 337 21.05 17.38 -1.74
N LYS A 338 20.84 16.77 -2.92
CA LYS A 338 20.61 15.33 -3.04
C LYS A 338 21.70 14.50 -2.36
N THR A 339 22.95 14.97 -2.37
CA THR A 339 24.08 14.32 -1.73
C THR A 339 23.91 14.23 -0.21
N VAL A 340 23.29 15.23 0.42
CA VAL A 340 23.02 15.21 1.87
C VAL A 340 22.02 14.13 2.23
N PHE A 341 20.92 14.00 1.46
CA PHE A 341 19.98 12.89 1.65
C PHE A 341 20.66 11.55 1.47
N LYS A 342 21.46 11.41 0.40
CA LYS A 342 22.17 10.18 0.10
C LYS A 342 23.09 9.78 1.26
N LEU A 343 23.94 10.69 1.72
CA LEU A 343 24.87 10.42 2.81
C LEU A 343 24.12 10.06 4.10
N LYS A 344 23.19 10.90 4.55
CA LYS A 344 22.49 10.69 5.83
C LYS A 344 21.57 9.47 5.80
N MET A 345 20.77 9.32 4.76
CA MET A 345 19.71 8.30 4.70
C MET A 345 20.23 6.94 4.25
N GLU A 346 21.10 6.86 3.24
CA GLU A 346 21.66 5.56 2.85
C GLU A 346 22.53 4.98 3.96
N GLU A 347 23.34 5.80 4.63
CA GLU A 347 24.16 5.35 5.75
C GLU A 347 23.28 4.84 6.90
N TYR A 348 22.22 5.58 7.24
CA TYR A 348 21.25 5.13 8.24
C TYR A 348 20.64 3.77 7.87
N ILE A 349 20.18 3.62 6.63
CA ILE A 349 19.57 2.38 6.13
C ILE A 349 20.58 1.22 6.20
N LYS A 350 21.81 1.42 5.68
CA LYS A 350 22.86 0.38 5.69
C LYS A 350 23.22 -0.05 7.11
N ASN A 351 23.34 0.89 8.04
CA ASN A 351 23.71 0.60 9.43
C ASN A 351 22.57 -0.09 10.21
N ASN A 352 21.31 0.14 9.84
CA ASN A 352 20.17 -0.40 10.55
C ASN A 352 19.60 -1.68 9.91
N ILE A 353 19.85 -1.93 8.63
CA ILE A 353 19.50 -3.17 7.97
C ILE A 353 20.67 -4.16 8.07
N VAL A 354 20.86 -4.74 9.25
CA VAL A 354 21.94 -5.72 9.55
C VAL A 354 21.73 -7.07 8.82
N ASN A 355 20.59 -7.26 8.16
CA ASN A 355 20.12 -8.58 7.70
C ASN A 355 19.62 -8.59 6.26
N ILE A 356 20.20 -7.74 5.41
CA ILE A 356 20.06 -7.80 3.96
C ILE A 356 21.45 -8.09 3.40
N ASP A 357 21.57 -9.20 2.67
CA ASP A 357 22.87 -9.72 2.20
C ASP A 357 23.62 -8.68 1.35
N HIS A 358 22.87 -7.91 0.56
CA HIS A 358 23.30 -6.71 -0.16
C HIS A 358 22.12 -5.74 -0.29
N VAL A 359 22.26 -4.50 0.19
CA VAL A 359 21.19 -3.49 0.11
C VAL A 359 21.22 -2.82 -1.26
N TYR A 360 20.25 -3.15 -2.10
CA TYR A 360 20.02 -2.48 -3.37
C TYR A 360 18.94 -1.42 -3.22
N PHE A 361 19.28 -0.21 -3.66
CA PHE A 361 18.31 0.87 -3.84
C PHE A 361 17.74 0.76 -5.26
N PRO A 362 16.41 0.86 -5.44
CA PRO A 362 15.84 0.94 -6.77
C PRO A 362 16.41 2.16 -7.51
N ASN A 363 16.71 1.99 -8.80
CA ASN A 363 17.21 3.05 -9.68
C ASN A 363 16.19 4.15 -9.92
#